data_AF-A0A919Z8R7-F1
#
_entry.id   AF-A0A919Z8R7-F1
#
_cell.length_a   1.000
_cell.length_b   1.000
_cell.length_c   1.000
_cell.angle_alpha   90.00
_cell.angle_beta   90.00
_cell.angle_gamma   90.00
#
_symmetry.space_group_name_H-M   'P 1'
#
loop_
_entity.id
_entity.type
_entity.pdbx_description
1 polymer ?
#
loop_
_entity_poly.entity_id
_entity_poly.type
_entity_poly.pdbx_seq_one_letter_code
_entity_poly.pdbx_strand_id
1 'polypeptide(L)'
;MSVFRSLAPCNSLQRFLARTFLVFALLLGSGAALGLPGKASAESSIYYTWPPSPSGTVGYAYPSIQMKVKFDGMPLQRALMTLNGASVPVKYDADRSVFVYQPTAPLAPGGYNVKLSLEWKGYEPQTYTWAFSVKNGAVETLPAVTAAHSEALKAVNDIRRQLGLPQVELNGQLNLAAQYHADYQRLNGQITHTETPGKPGFTGASLGERLQYAGYANESAAEDISQQENATPTKAVDDLYDAPYHRMPFLDPALTEIGYAQAGPYHVLLFGFAEERSQSTVVITPGEGDRGVPVSWNGNELPDPLRVHPGTRYPVGYPILLGVYGSGVDKAVLQDAELTGPDGTRVPLLRSSASNDDRLTTQMLLIPQHPLEAGQRYKANVRFQVQYEDGRSEWKEQAWTFATEAKPGAGRLALHGGASVPAAPIAQPRHVFTFGLDASSYTLDGVRAPLLVKPFIRDGISYLAVRDIGQALGASIDWDNAKRAAVYLKDGQKILFYVDRPYYEVNGQAYYTDTPAQLAFRETDNPRTVVPVRLLANLLGGTVDYDDPTRTVRITY
;
A
#
# COMPACT_ATOMS: atom_id res chain seq x y z
N MET A 1 -28.77 29.60 -7.03
CA MET A 1 -29.34 30.63 -7.91
C MET A 1 -28.23 31.63 -8.22
N SER A 2 -27.75 31.69 -9.49
CA SER A 2 -26.87 32.71 -10.11
C SER A 2 -25.43 32.88 -9.56
N VAL A 3 -24.32 32.95 -10.31
CA VAL A 3 -24.01 33.04 -11.76
C VAL A 3 -22.52 32.66 -12.01
N PHE A 4 -22.26 32.11 -13.20
CA PHE A 4 -20.99 31.67 -13.80
C PHE A 4 -19.84 32.68 -13.84
N ARG A 5 -18.59 32.16 -13.82
CA ARG A 5 -17.55 32.52 -14.81
C ARG A 5 -16.54 31.38 -15.04
N SER A 6 -16.39 31.07 -16.33
CA SER A 6 -15.51 30.11 -16.99
C SER A 6 -14.02 30.34 -16.71
N LEU A 7 -13.28 29.26 -16.43
CA LEU A 7 -11.90 29.06 -16.90
C LEU A 7 -11.67 27.56 -17.15
N ALA A 8 -11.35 27.22 -18.40
CA ALA A 8 -10.93 25.89 -18.83
C ALA A 8 -9.52 25.55 -18.31
N PRO A 9 -9.17 24.27 -18.15
CA PRO A 9 -7.82 23.80 -18.37
C PRO A 9 -7.71 23.20 -19.77
N CYS A 10 -6.83 23.82 -20.55
CA CYS A 10 -6.38 23.35 -21.84
C CYS A 10 -5.71 21.98 -21.66
N ASN A 11 -6.31 20.94 -22.24
CA ASN A 11 -5.65 19.66 -22.42
C ASN A 11 -4.81 19.75 -23.70
N SER A 12 -3.49 19.73 -23.59
CA SER A 12 -2.64 19.26 -24.67
C SER A 12 -1.26 18.87 -24.15
N LEU A 13 -0.98 17.58 -24.29
CA LEU A 13 0.31 16.99 -24.64
C LEU A 13 1.51 17.97 -24.65
N GLN A 14 2.41 17.79 -23.68
CA GLN A 14 3.86 17.89 -23.93
C GLN A 14 4.58 16.71 -23.26
N ARG A 15 4.30 15.51 -23.78
CA ARG A 15 5.35 14.52 -23.95
C ARG A 15 6.00 14.83 -25.29
N PHE A 16 7.17 15.47 -25.30
CA PHE A 16 8.30 15.20 -26.21
C PHE A 16 9.47 16.16 -25.89
N LEU A 17 10.66 15.57 -25.78
CA LEU A 17 12.00 16.18 -25.75
C LEU A 17 12.45 16.86 -24.45
N ALA A 18 12.57 16.10 -23.35
CA ALA A 18 13.73 16.31 -22.49
C ALA A 18 14.95 15.81 -23.27
N ARG A 19 15.69 16.76 -23.85
CA ARG A 19 16.95 16.52 -24.54
C ARG A 19 17.86 15.73 -23.61
N THR A 20 18.15 14.50 -24.00
CA THR A 20 19.30 13.74 -23.53
C THR A 20 20.54 14.61 -23.77
N PHE A 21 21.07 15.26 -22.74
CA PHE A 21 22.47 15.65 -22.74
C PHE A 21 23.28 14.38 -22.49
N LEU A 22 23.44 13.63 -23.57
CA LEU A 22 24.42 12.55 -23.65
C LEU A 22 25.77 13.24 -23.84
N VAL A 23 26.51 13.46 -22.75
CA VAL A 23 27.92 13.84 -22.87
C VAL A 23 28.68 12.59 -23.28
N PHE A 24 28.86 12.42 -24.59
CA PHE A 24 29.86 11.50 -25.14
C PHE A 24 31.24 12.13 -24.90
N ALA A 25 31.94 11.67 -23.87
CA ALA A 25 33.39 11.84 -23.81
C ALA A 25 34.03 10.76 -24.70
N LEU A 26 34.27 11.09 -25.96
CA LEU A 26 35.19 10.34 -26.81
C LEU A 26 36.61 10.63 -26.33
N LEU A 27 37.29 9.64 -25.76
CA LEU A 27 38.74 9.67 -25.57
C LEU A 27 39.36 8.47 -26.30
N LEU A 28 39.78 8.74 -27.53
CA LEU A 28 40.88 8.01 -28.15
C LEU A 28 42.17 8.45 -27.46
N GLY A 29 42.85 7.51 -26.83
CA GLY A 29 44.13 7.72 -26.17
C GLY A 29 44.78 6.39 -25.84
N SER A 30 45.36 5.75 -26.85
CA SER A 30 46.30 4.64 -26.68
C SER A 30 47.54 5.15 -25.95
N GLY A 31 47.68 4.75 -24.69
CA GLY A 31 48.87 4.98 -23.87
C GLY A 31 48.88 3.98 -22.73
N ALA A 32 49.55 2.85 -22.92
CA ALA A 32 49.80 1.88 -21.85
C ALA A 32 50.79 2.50 -20.86
N ALA A 33 50.26 3.12 -19.81
CA ALA A 33 50.97 3.35 -18.57
C ALA A 33 50.36 2.43 -17.51
N LEU A 34 51.16 1.52 -16.96
CA LEU A 34 50.82 0.73 -15.77
C LEU A 34 50.69 1.70 -14.57
N GLY A 35 49.54 2.32 -14.45
CA GLY A 35 49.09 3.00 -13.24
C GLY A 35 48.53 1.98 -12.26
N LEU A 36 48.75 2.21 -10.96
CA LEU A 36 48.01 1.54 -9.88
C LEU A 36 46.51 1.50 -10.21
N PRO A 37 45.76 0.44 -9.88
CA PRO A 37 44.33 0.41 -10.15
C PRO A 37 43.66 1.58 -9.41
N GLY A 38 43.24 2.59 -10.17
CA GLY A 38 42.43 3.69 -9.65
C GLY A 38 41.11 3.14 -9.10
N LYS A 39 40.58 3.77 -8.06
CA LYS A 39 39.25 3.40 -7.53
C LYS A 39 38.21 3.56 -8.64
N ALA A 40 37.23 2.66 -8.66
CA ALA A 40 36.14 2.76 -9.62
C ALA A 40 35.28 4.00 -9.32
N SER A 41 34.63 4.57 -10.35
CA SER A 41 33.64 5.63 -10.11
C SER A 41 32.42 5.05 -9.40
N ALA A 42 32.00 5.66 -8.30
CA ALA A 42 30.75 5.33 -7.63
C ALA A 42 29.52 5.69 -8.48
N GLU A 43 29.65 6.67 -9.39
CA GLU A 43 28.54 7.16 -10.21
C GLU A 43 27.94 6.06 -11.11
N SER A 44 28.74 5.08 -11.57
CA SER A 44 28.24 3.98 -12.40
C SER A 44 27.40 2.95 -11.63
N SER A 45 27.44 2.99 -10.30
CA SER A 45 26.77 2.02 -9.42
C SER A 45 25.67 2.67 -8.56
N ILE A 46 25.58 3.99 -8.57
CA ILE A 46 24.42 4.76 -8.08
C ILE A 46 23.46 4.91 -9.25
N TYR A 47 22.30 4.27 -9.15
CA TYR A 47 21.32 4.28 -10.24
C TYR A 47 20.22 5.32 -10.05
N TYR A 48 20.02 5.82 -8.81
CA TYR A 48 19.03 6.89 -8.57
C TYR A 48 19.31 7.71 -7.31
N THR A 49 19.08 9.02 -7.39
CA THR A 49 19.08 9.95 -6.26
C THR A 49 17.80 10.78 -6.28
N TRP A 50 17.12 10.92 -5.15
CA TRP A 50 15.99 11.84 -5.02
C TRP A 50 16.46 13.23 -4.57
N PRO A 51 15.69 14.29 -4.86
CA PRO A 51 15.93 15.61 -4.27
C PRO A 51 16.03 15.51 -2.74
N PRO A 52 17.00 16.18 -2.10
CA PRO A 52 17.12 16.15 -0.66
C PRO A 52 15.97 16.92 0.01
N SER A 53 15.67 16.53 1.25
CA SER A 53 14.66 17.18 2.09
C SER A 53 15.29 17.61 3.42
N PRO A 54 14.92 18.77 3.97
CA PRO A 54 14.19 19.84 3.29
C PRO A 54 15.09 20.56 2.27
N SER A 55 14.50 21.14 1.22
CA SER A 55 15.19 21.98 0.22
C SER A 55 14.67 23.42 0.17
N GLY A 56 13.78 23.79 1.10
CA GLY A 56 13.12 25.10 1.17
C GLY A 56 13.08 25.71 2.57
N THR A 57 12.04 26.49 2.85
CA THR A 57 11.78 26.98 4.21
C THR A 57 11.03 25.91 5.00
N VAL A 58 11.40 25.68 6.26
CA VAL A 58 10.66 24.84 7.18
C VAL A 58 10.03 25.66 8.30
N GLY A 59 8.80 25.29 8.67
CA GLY A 59 8.05 25.85 9.79
C GLY A 59 8.10 25.01 11.05
N TYR A 60 8.80 23.87 11.05
CA TYR A 60 9.07 23.04 12.21
C TYR A 60 10.57 23.05 12.52
N ALA A 61 10.94 23.29 13.78
CA ALA A 61 12.35 23.45 14.19
C ALA A 61 13.14 22.14 14.27
N TYR A 62 12.48 20.98 14.11
CA TYR A 62 13.10 19.65 14.06
C TYR A 62 12.83 18.98 12.70
N PRO A 63 13.27 19.57 11.57
CA PRO A 63 13.05 18.96 10.27
C PRO A 63 13.87 17.66 10.14
N SER A 64 13.32 16.65 9.49
CA SER A 64 14.11 15.49 9.04
C SER A 64 15.00 15.92 7.87
N ILE A 65 16.32 15.89 8.08
CA ILE A 65 17.32 16.24 7.08
C ILE A 65 17.79 14.95 6.41
N GLN A 66 17.41 14.74 5.15
CA GLN A 66 17.58 13.45 4.51
C GLN A 66 17.82 13.53 3.00
N MET A 67 18.39 12.45 2.46
CA MET A 67 18.56 12.24 1.03
C MET A 67 18.48 10.76 0.71
N LYS A 68 17.62 10.40 -0.26
CA LYS A 68 17.51 9.02 -0.76
C LYS A 68 18.55 8.77 -1.84
N VAL A 69 19.38 7.75 -1.64
CA VAL A 69 20.44 7.34 -2.57
C VAL A 69 20.32 5.83 -2.76
N LYS A 70 19.96 5.43 -3.96
CA LYS A 70 19.83 4.03 -4.35
C LYS A 70 21.08 3.58 -5.11
N PHE A 71 21.69 2.51 -4.62
CA PHE A 71 22.94 1.93 -5.11
C PHE A 71 22.89 0.40 -5.01
N ASP A 72 23.68 -0.30 -5.82
CA ASP A 72 23.77 -1.77 -5.79
C ASP A 72 25.23 -2.23 -5.82
N GLY A 73 25.52 -3.34 -5.14
CA GLY A 73 26.84 -3.98 -5.11
C GLY A 73 27.97 -3.18 -4.43
N MET A 74 27.67 -2.02 -3.84
CA MET A 74 28.68 -1.15 -3.21
C MET A 74 28.63 -1.22 -1.67
N PRO A 75 29.70 -1.69 -1.00
CA PRO A 75 29.75 -1.69 0.46
C PRO A 75 30.01 -0.27 0.99
N LEU A 76 29.04 0.30 1.72
CA LEU A 76 29.21 1.58 2.41
C LEU A 76 30.30 1.45 3.48
N GLN A 77 31.35 2.27 3.38
CA GLN A 77 32.39 2.35 4.41
C GLN A 77 32.09 3.44 5.43
N ARG A 78 31.64 4.60 4.96
CA ARG A 78 31.40 5.76 5.81
C ARG A 78 30.35 6.67 5.21
N ALA A 79 29.47 7.18 6.05
CA ALA A 79 28.63 8.32 5.75
C ALA A 79 28.94 9.44 6.74
N LEU A 80 29.15 10.66 6.24
CA LEU A 80 29.35 11.86 7.05
C LEU A 80 28.34 12.91 6.59
N MET A 81 27.58 13.46 7.53
CA MET A 81 26.73 14.62 7.28
C MET A 81 27.21 15.79 8.11
N THR A 82 27.23 16.98 7.51
CA THR A 82 27.51 18.23 8.21
C THR A 82 26.41 19.25 7.97
N LEU A 83 26.14 20.06 8.98
CA LEU A 83 25.19 21.16 8.97
C LEU A 83 25.96 22.45 9.30
N ASN A 84 26.04 23.38 8.34
CA ASN A 84 26.91 24.57 8.43
C ASN A 84 28.37 24.23 8.79
N GLY A 85 28.86 23.10 8.28
CA GLY A 85 30.22 22.59 8.53
C GLY A 85 30.38 21.81 9.85
N ALA A 86 29.40 21.84 10.76
CA ALA A 86 29.43 21.03 11.98
C ALA A 86 28.93 19.60 11.71
N SER A 87 29.66 18.59 12.17
CA SER A 87 29.28 17.17 11.99
C SER A 87 28.01 16.84 12.77
N VAL A 88 27.09 16.11 12.12
CA VAL A 88 25.84 15.62 12.72
C VAL A 88 25.70 14.11 12.53
N PRO A 89 25.00 13.39 13.44
CA PRO A 89 24.85 11.94 13.33
C PRO A 89 23.92 11.56 12.17
N VAL A 90 24.48 10.98 11.12
CA VAL A 90 23.71 10.43 10.00
C VAL A 90 23.43 8.94 10.23
N LYS A 91 22.20 8.52 9.95
CA LYS A 91 21.77 7.11 9.91
C LYS A 91 21.46 6.73 8.46
N TYR A 92 21.79 5.49 8.09
CA TYR A 92 21.34 4.90 6.83
C TYR A 92 20.18 3.94 7.12
N ASP A 93 19.03 4.25 6.58
CA ASP A 93 17.86 3.38 6.51
C ASP A 93 17.99 2.56 5.22
N ALA A 94 18.33 1.27 5.37
CA ALA A 94 18.61 0.39 4.24
C ALA A 94 17.36 0.09 3.42
N ASP A 95 16.22 -0.09 4.09
CA ASP A 95 14.94 -0.45 3.49
C ASP A 95 14.43 0.68 2.60
N ARG A 96 14.55 1.92 3.09
CA ARG A 96 14.17 3.13 2.34
C ARG A 96 15.29 3.63 1.43
N SER A 97 16.51 3.13 1.57
CA SER A 97 17.72 3.65 0.94
C SER A 97 17.95 5.14 1.23
N VAL A 98 17.68 5.58 2.47
CA VAL A 98 17.71 6.98 2.89
C VAL A 98 18.83 7.22 3.90
N PHE A 99 19.63 8.26 3.66
CA PHE A 99 20.51 8.83 4.67
C PHE A 99 19.77 9.96 5.39
N VAL A 100 19.59 9.84 6.70
CA VAL A 100 18.76 10.73 7.50
C VAL A 100 19.47 11.20 8.77
N TYR A 101 19.27 12.47 9.09
CA TYR A 101 19.58 13.08 10.38
C TYR A 101 18.32 13.77 10.92
N GLN A 102 17.94 13.41 12.14
CA GLN A 102 16.88 14.07 12.89
C GLN A 102 17.53 14.90 14.03
N PRO A 103 17.38 16.24 14.03
CA PRO A 103 17.88 17.08 15.13
C PRO A 103 17.29 16.65 16.47
N THR A 104 18.12 16.66 17.52
CA THR A 104 17.70 16.39 18.91
C THR A 104 17.38 17.65 19.70
N ALA A 105 17.70 18.82 19.14
CA ALA A 105 17.44 20.15 19.66
C ALA A 105 16.85 21.02 18.55
N PRO A 106 16.05 22.06 18.87
CA PRO A 106 15.43 22.89 17.86
C PRO A 106 16.52 23.67 17.10
N LEU A 107 16.42 23.67 15.78
CA LEU A 107 17.27 24.49 14.94
C LEU A 107 16.83 25.96 15.03
N ALA A 108 17.79 26.84 15.28
CA ALA A 108 17.53 28.28 15.33
C ALA A 108 17.05 28.81 13.97
N PRO A 109 16.24 29.89 13.92
CA PRO A 109 15.88 30.53 12.67
C PRO A 109 17.11 30.94 11.85
N GLY A 110 17.09 30.67 10.55
CA GLY A 110 18.20 31.01 9.65
C GLY A 110 18.49 29.97 8.58
N GLY A 111 19.53 30.24 7.79
CA GLY A 111 19.96 29.39 6.69
C GLY A 111 20.89 28.26 7.16
N TYR A 112 20.73 27.10 6.54
CA TYR A 112 21.49 25.90 6.81
C TYR A 112 22.00 25.29 5.52
N ASN A 113 23.31 25.09 5.43
CA ASN A 113 23.98 24.35 4.36
C ASN A 113 24.25 22.93 4.84
N VAL A 114 23.76 21.94 4.11
CA VAL A 114 23.99 20.53 4.39
C VAL A 114 25.01 19.99 3.40
N LYS A 115 25.93 19.16 3.90
CA LYS A 115 26.84 18.37 3.08
C LYS A 115 26.79 16.92 3.53
N LEU A 116 26.46 16.01 2.64
CA LEU A 116 26.51 14.55 2.82
C LEU A 116 27.67 14.00 1.99
N SER A 117 28.62 13.33 2.64
CA SER A 117 29.74 12.64 2.00
C SER A 117 29.63 11.13 2.25
N LEU A 118 29.60 10.36 1.17
CA LEU A 118 29.48 8.90 1.18
C LEU A 118 30.76 8.27 0.63
N GLU A 119 31.40 7.43 1.43
CA GLU A 119 32.60 6.69 1.07
C GLU A 119 32.26 5.21 0.94
N TRP A 120 32.69 4.60 -0.16
CA TRP A 120 32.40 3.21 -0.49
C TRP A 120 33.69 2.44 -0.72
N LYS A 121 33.70 1.16 -0.34
CA LYS A 121 34.89 0.33 -0.44
C LYS A 121 35.27 0.12 -1.90
N GLY A 122 36.40 0.67 -2.32
CA GLY A 122 36.92 0.53 -3.67
C GLY A 122 36.42 1.56 -4.69
N TYR A 123 35.65 2.56 -4.24
CA TYR A 123 35.11 3.61 -5.11
C TYR A 123 35.49 5.02 -4.64
N GLU A 124 35.43 5.96 -5.58
CA GLU A 124 35.60 7.39 -5.27
C GLU A 124 34.45 7.93 -4.38
N PRO A 125 34.76 8.72 -3.34
CA PRO A 125 33.75 9.30 -2.47
C PRO A 125 32.77 10.19 -3.24
N GLN A 126 31.49 10.14 -2.86
CA GLN A 126 30.44 10.98 -3.41
C GLN A 126 30.07 12.06 -2.40
N THR A 127 29.84 13.28 -2.88
CA THR A 127 29.46 14.41 -2.04
C THR A 127 28.25 15.11 -2.61
N TYR A 128 27.25 15.34 -1.76
CA TYR A 128 26.02 16.05 -2.07
C TYR A 128 25.90 17.25 -1.15
N THR A 129 25.46 18.37 -1.70
CA THR A 129 25.26 19.61 -0.96
C THR A 129 23.91 20.23 -1.29
N TRP A 130 23.19 20.67 -0.28
CA TRP A 130 21.95 21.43 -0.45
C TRP A 130 21.78 22.43 0.69
N ALA A 131 20.78 23.29 0.59
CA ALA A 131 20.48 24.27 1.62
C ALA A 131 18.98 24.31 1.91
N PHE A 132 18.66 24.72 3.14
CA PHE A 132 17.30 25.01 3.58
C PHE A 132 17.32 26.16 4.58
N SER A 133 16.16 26.64 5.00
CA SER A 133 16.07 27.65 6.07
C SER A 133 14.99 27.32 7.08
N VAL A 134 15.24 27.63 8.35
CA VAL A 134 14.23 27.56 9.41
C VAL A 134 13.57 28.93 9.52
N LYS A 135 12.24 28.97 9.40
CA LYS A 135 11.48 30.22 9.48
C LYS A 135 11.61 30.85 10.88
N ASN A 136 11.61 32.18 10.93
CA ASN A 136 11.43 32.88 12.21
C ASN A 136 10.06 32.54 12.83
N GLY A 137 10.06 32.05 14.07
CA GLY A 137 8.86 31.53 14.72
C GLY A 137 8.42 30.15 14.24
N ALA A 138 9.35 29.34 13.68
CA ALA A 138 9.11 27.92 13.47
C ALA A 138 8.70 27.25 14.80
N VAL A 139 7.76 26.31 14.74
CA VAL A 139 7.25 25.65 15.95
C VAL A 139 8.29 24.66 16.47
N GLU A 140 8.53 24.71 17.78
CA GLU A 140 9.45 23.78 18.48
C GLU A 140 8.72 22.60 19.11
N THR A 141 7.40 22.69 19.23
CA THR A 141 6.57 21.62 19.78
C THR A 141 5.40 21.39 18.86
N LEU A 142 5.19 20.13 18.48
CA LEU A 142 4.02 19.76 17.67
C LEU A 142 2.74 20.04 18.45
N PRO A 143 1.67 20.52 17.80
CA PRO A 143 0.39 20.76 18.46
C PRO A 143 -0.10 19.51 19.19
N ALA A 144 -0.68 19.69 20.38
CA ALA A 144 -1.30 18.61 21.12
C ALA A 144 -2.47 17.99 20.32
N VAL A 145 -2.71 16.70 20.52
CA VAL A 145 -3.87 16.02 19.94
C VAL A 145 -5.15 16.65 20.48
N THR A 146 -6.04 17.08 19.59
CA THR A 146 -7.33 17.69 19.92
C THR A 146 -8.45 16.63 19.84
N ALA A 147 -9.62 16.95 20.40
CA ALA A 147 -10.81 16.12 20.23
C ALA A 147 -11.17 15.89 18.76
N ALA A 148 -10.97 16.91 17.91
CA ALA A 148 -11.24 16.81 16.48
C ALA A 148 -10.30 15.82 15.78
N HIS A 149 -9.00 15.80 16.14
CA HIS A 149 -8.06 14.80 15.65
C HIS A 149 -8.50 13.38 16.05
N SER A 150 -8.87 13.19 17.31
CA SER A 150 -9.33 11.89 17.81
C SER A 150 -10.62 11.42 17.16
N GLU A 151 -11.56 12.33 16.90
CA GLU A 151 -12.81 12.02 16.21
C GLU A 151 -12.57 11.60 14.75
N ALA A 152 -11.74 12.35 14.01
CA ALA A 152 -11.37 11.98 12.64
C ALA A 152 -10.65 10.63 12.58
N LEU A 153 -9.69 10.40 13.49
CA LEU A 153 -8.99 9.11 13.61
C LEU A 153 -9.96 7.96 13.85
N LYS A 154 -10.91 8.15 14.78
CA LYS A 154 -11.92 7.14 15.06
C LYS A 154 -12.75 6.82 13.83
N ALA A 155 -13.21 7.84 13.10
CA ALA A 155 -14.01 7.64 11.88
C ALA A 155 -13.23 6.84 10.81
N VAL A 156 -11.98 7.23 10.53
CA VAL A 156 -11.09 6.50 9.60
C VAL A 156 -10.89 5.05 10.06
N ASN A 157 -10.63 4.82 11.35
CA ASN A 157 -10.39 3.48 11.89
C ASN A 157 -11.65 2.61 12.00
N ASP A 158 -12.85 3.19 12.11
CA ASP A 158 -14.10 2.45 12.03
C ASP A 158 -14.32 1.92 10.60
N ILE A 159 -14.12 2.78 9.60
CA ILE A 159 -14.16 2.39 8.17
C ILE A 159 -13.13 1.29 7.89
N ARG A 160 -11.86 1.51 8.28
CA ARG A 160 -10.78 0.55 7.99
C ARG A 160 -11.01 -0.79 8.67
N ARG A 161 -11.53 -0.80 9.90
CA ARG A 161 -11.90 -2.01 10.62
C ARG A 161 -13.04 -2.76 9.93
N GLN A 162 -14.05 -2.07 9.42
CA GLN A 162 -15.13 -2.68 8.63
C GLN A 162 -14.57 -3.42 7.41
N LEU A 163 -13.56 -2.84 6.77
CA LEU A 163 -12.89 -3.42 5.60
C LEU A 163 -11.82 -4.47 5.94
N GLY A 164 -11.60 -4.77 7.23
CA GLY A 164 -10.54 -5.68 7.67
C GLY A 164 -9.11 -5.16 7.48
N LEU A 165 -8.94 -3.84 7.33
CA LEU A 165 -7.65 -3.20 7.13
C LEU A 165 -6.97 -2.84 8.46
N PRO A 166 -5.62 -2.77 8.50
CA PRO A 166 -4.89 -2.29 9.67
C PRO A 166 -5.35 -0.90 10.09
N GLN A 167 -5.50 -0.70 11.39
CA GLN A 167 -5.78 0.64 11.93
C GLN A 167 -4.57 1.54 11.79
N VAL A 168 -4.83 2.84 11.70
CA VAL A 168 -3.83 3.89 11.54
C VAL A 168 -3.68 4.69 12.82
N GLU A 169 -2.59 5.44 12.91
CA GLU A 169 -2.30 6.33 14.04
C GLU A 169 -2.30 7.81 13.60
N LEU A 170 -2.39 8.73 14.57
CA LEU A 170 -2.22 10.15 14.31
C LEU A 170 -0.73 10.50 14.25
N ASN A 171 -0.33 11.25 13.22
CA ASN A 171 1.00 11.84 13.14
C ASN A 171 0.94 13.35 13.39
N GLY A 172 1.75 13.84 14.34
CA GLY A 172 1.76 15.26 14.73
C GLY A 172 2.24 16.22 13.64
N GLN A 173 3.15 15.77 12.75
CA GLN A 173 3.62 16.57 11.62
C GLN A 173 2.57 16.64 10.51
N LEU A 174 1.83 15.55 10.28
CA LEU A 174 0.67 15.56 9.39
C LEU A 174 -0.45 16.45 9.95
N ASN A 175 -0.75 16.42 11.25
CA ASN A 175 -1.69 17.36 11.87
C ASN A 175 -1.25 18.82 11.67
N LEU A 176 0.05 19.10 11.85
CA LEU A 176 0.60 20.43 11.65
C LEU A 176 0.48 20.89 10.19
N ALA A 177 0.81 20.03 9.22
CA ALA A 177 0.65 20.32 7.79
C ALA A 177 -0.81 20.55 7.42
N ALA A 178 -1.72 19.69 7.92
CA ALA A 178 -3.15 19.83 7.71
C ALA A 178 -3.66 21.16 8.26
N GLN A 179 -3.21 21.57 9.46
CA GLN A 179 -3.61 22.83 10.08
C GLN A 179 -3.15 24.04 9.27
N TYR A 180 -1.88 24.06 8.83
CA TYR A 180 -1.39 25.13 7.96
C TYR A 180 -2.22 25.24 6.68
N HIS A 181 -2.54 24.10 6.06
CA HIS A 181 -3.29 24.12 4.82
C HIS A 181 -4.77 24.50 5.01
N ALA A 182 -5.40 24.06 6.10
CA ALA A 182 -6.75 24.48 6.47
C ALA A 182 -6.80 26.00 6.72
N ASP A 183 -5.82 26.55 7.45
CA ASP A 183 -5.70 27.98 7.68
C ASP A 183 -5.44 28.76 6.39
N TYR A 184 -4.59 28.25 5.49
CA TYR A 184 -4.37 28.84 4.17
C TYR A 184 -5.69 28.92 3.39
N GLN A 185 -6.46 27.83 3.32
CA GLN A 185 -7.75 27.82 2.61
C GLN A 185 -8.75 28.81 3.23
N ARG A 186 -8.80 28.88 4.57
CA ARG A 186 -9.63 29.85 5.31
C ARG A 186 -9.22 31.30 5.05
N LEU A 187 -7.93 31.61 5.12
CA LEU A 187 -7.39 32.96 4.90
C LEU A 187 -7.64 33.45 3.47
N ASN A 188 -7.71 32.53 2.51
CA ASN A 188 -7.87 32.84 1.10
C ASN A 188 -9.29 32.56 0.56
N GLY A 189 -10.20 32.06 1.39
CA GLY A 189 -11.59 31.77 1.04
C GLY A 189 -11.75 30.78 -0.11
N GLN A 190 -10.83 29.81 -0.24
CA GLN A 190 -10.75 28.92 -1.40
C GLN A 190 -10.42 27.49 -0.98
N ILE A 191 -11.23 26.52 -1.43
CA ILE A 191 -10.87 25.11 -1.37
C ILE A 191 -9.88 24.77 -2.49
N THR A 192 -8.73 24.17 -2.16
CA THR A 192 -7.67 23.89 -3.13
C THR A 192 -6.66 22.90 -2.56
N HIS A 193 -6.08 22.05 -3.41
CA HIS A 193 -4.96 21.15 -3.06
C HIS A 193 -3.58 21.81 -3.19
N THR A 194 -3.52 23.01 -3.75
CA THR A 194 -2.27 23.76 -3.98
C THR A 194 -2.32 25.14 -3.34
N GLU A 195 -1.15 25.63 -2.96
CA GLU A 195 -0.99 27.00 -2.45
C GLU A 195 -0.30 27.88 -3.48
N THR A 196 -0.62 29.17 -3.46
CA THR A 196 -0.03 30.17 -4.34
C THR A 196 1.04 30.94 -3.58
N PRO A 197 2.31 30.95 -4.04
CA PRO A 197 3.36 31.76 -3.43
C PRO A 197 2.93 33.23 -3.26
N GLY A 198 3.23 33.78 -2.09
CA GLY A 198 2.92 35.18 -1.74
C GLY A 198 1.52 35.41 -1.16
N LYS A 199 0.62 34.42 -1.17
CA LYS A 199 -0.66 34.53 -0.45
C LYS A 199 -0.49 34.33 1.06
N PRO A 200 -1.36 34.94 1.90
CA PRO A 200 -1.32 34.74 3.35
C PRO A 200 -1.42 33.25 3.72
N GLY A 201 -0.60 32.83 4.69
CA GLY A 201 -0.55 31.43 5.14
C GLY A 201 0.24 30.48 4.26
N PHE A 202 0.90 30.95 3.19
CA PHE A 202 1.69 30.08 2.30
C PHE A 202 2.81 29.32 3.05
N THR A 203 2.84 28.01 2.82
CA THR A 203 3.81 27.05 3.36
C THR A 203 4.48 26.21 2.27
N GLY A 204 3.80 25.97 1.16
CA GLY A 204 4.34 25.22 0.02
C GLY A 204 3.31 25.04 -1.10
N ALA A 205 3.73 25.11 -2.36
CA ALA A 205 2.81 25.07 -3.49
C ALA A 205 2.18 23.69 -3.68
N SER A 206 2.97 22.63 -3.51
CA SER A 206 2.56 21.22 -3.60
C SER A 206 2.36 20.58 -2.23
N LEU A 207 1.64 19.46 -2.16
CA LEU A 207 1.51 18.65 -0.93
C LEU A 207 2.88 18.31 -0.35
N GLY A 208 3.81 17.82 -1.18
CA GLY A 208 5.16 17.46 -0.75
C GLY A 208 5.92 18.62 -0.11
N GLU A 209 5.83 19.82 -0.67
CA GLU A 209 6.43 21.02 -0.08
C GLU A 209 5.81 21.40 1.27
N ARG A 210 4.48 21.30 1.40
CA ARG A 210 3.79 21.57 2.68
C ARG A 210 4.14 20.56 3.77
N LEU A 211 4.27 19.28 3.38
CA LEU A 211 4.72 18.22 4.28
C LEU A 211 6.16 18.46 4.76
N GLN A 212 7.07 18.80 3.84
CA GLN A 212 8.44 19.18 4.19
C GLN A 212 8.48 20.42 5.10
N TYR A 213 7.61 21.41 4.85
CA TYR A 213 7.48 22.59 5.70
C TYR A 213 7.12 22.23 7.14
N ALA A 214 6.22 21.26 7.33
CA ALA A 214 5.86 20.71 8.65
C ALA A 214 6.87 19.68 9.21
N GLY A 215 7.95 19.40 8.48
CA GLY A 215 9.00 18.46 8.85
C GLY A 215 8.66 16.99 8.61
N TYR A 216 7.53 16.69 7.95
CA TYR A 216 7.16 15.33 7.57
C TYR A 216 7.96 14.87 6.37
N ALA A 217 8.69 13.77 6.55
CA ALA A 217 9.76 13.35 5.64
C ALA A 217 9.38 12.20 4.71
N ASN A 218 8.20 11.62 4.90
CA ASN A 218 7.74 10.53 4.04
C ASN A 218 7.10 11.12 2.78
N GLU A 219 7.62 10.71 1.62
CA GLU A 219 7.17 11.20 0.32
C GLU A 219 5.89 10.48 -0.15
N SER A 220 5.57 9.32 0.44
CA SER A 220 4.33 8.61 0.16
C SER A 220 3.20 9.18 1.03
N ALA A 221 2.46 10.11 0.44
CA ALA A 221 1.33 10.76 1.10
C ALA A 221 0.21 11.09 0.10
N ALA A 222 -1.00 11.24 0.64
CA ALA A 222 -2.18 11.70 -0.09
C ALA A 222 -2.92 12.76 0.74
N GLU A 223 -3.80 13.50 0.09
CA GLU A 223 -4.58 14.56 0.71
C GLU A 223 -6.01 14.53 0.20
N ASP A 224 -6.94 14.55 1.13
CA ASP A 224 -8.34 14.81 0.88
C ASP A 224 -8.76 16.10 1.59
N ILE A 225 -9.58 16.91 0.91
CA ILE A 225 -10.09 18.17 1.44
C ILE A 225 -11.60 18.27 1.21
N SER A 226 -12.31 18.84 2.18
CA SER A 226 -13.73 19.17 2.02
C SER A 226 -14.05 20.54 2.59
N GLN A 227 -15.13 21.14 2.10
CA GLN A 227 -15.63 22.43 2.57
C GLN A 227 -17.09 22.30 2.99
N GLN A 228 -17.36 22.37 4.28
CA GLN A 228 -18.69 22.18 4.85
C GLN A 228 -18.90 23.02 6.11
N GLU A 229 -19.95 23.83 6.13
CA GLU A 229 -20.31 24.61 7.31
C GLU A 229 -20.81 23.70 8.44
N ASN A 230 -20.25 23.89 9.64
CA ASN A 230 -20.64 23.18 10.87
C ASN A 230 -20.59 21.64 10.79
N ALA A 231 -19.81 21.06 9.86
CA ALA A 231 -19.62 19.62 9.82
C ALA A 231 -18.71 19.16 10.98
N THR A 232 -19.05 18.02 11.58
CA THR A 232 -18.16 17.37 12.53
C THR A 232 -17.02 16.66 11.77
N PRO A 233 -15.88 16.39 12.43
CA PRO A 233 -14.81 15.59 11.84
C PRO A 233 -15.27 14.24 11.30
N THR A 234 -16.15 13.52 12.01
CA THR A 234 -16.72 12.26 11.49
C THR A 234 -17.50 12.48 10.20
N LYS A 235 -18.35 13.51 10.14
CA LYS A 235 -19.12 13.82 8.93
C LYS A 235 -18.22 14.17 7.75
N ALA A 236 -17.18 14.98 7.97
CA ALA A 236 -16.23 15.33 6.93
C ALA A 236 -15.48 14.10 6.39
N VAL A 237 -15.07 13.19 7.28
CA VAL A 237 -14.44 11.91 6.90
C VAL A 237 -15.42 11.02 6.10
N ASP A 238 -16.67 10.92 6.54
CA ASP A 238 -17.70 10.13 5.87
C ASP A 238 -17.99 10.64 4.45
N ASP A 239 -18.07 11.96 4.25
CA ASP A 239 -18.33 12.52 2.93
C ASP A 239 -17.16 12.31 1.97
N LEU A 240 -15.92 12.45 2.47
CA LEU A 240 -14.70 12.14 1.71
C LEU A 240 -14.67 10.65 1.34
N TYR A 241 -15.03 9.78 2.29
CA TYR A 241 -15.14 8.36 2.00
C TYR A 241 -16.31 8.04 1.04
N ASP A 242 -17.42 8.77 1.05
CA ASP A 242 -18.53 8.57 0.11
C ASP A 242 -18.17 8.99 -1.33
N ALA A 243 -17.12 9.78 -1.50
CA ALA A 243 -16.59 10.27 -2.75
C ALA A 243 -15.59 9.26 -3.39
N PRO A 244 -15.83 8.74 -4.62
CA PRO A 244 -15.07 7.59 -5.13
C PRO A 244 -13.54 7.76 -5.27
N TYR A 245 -13.04 8.92 -5.68
CA TYR A 245 -11.60 9.18 -5.81
C TYR A 245 -10.97 9.49 -4.44
N HIS A 246 -11.64 10.28 -3.60
CA HIS A 246 -11.22 10.50 -2.21
C HIS A 246 -11.34 9.23 -1.33
N ARG A 247 -12.12 8.22 -1.73
CA ARG A 247 -12.17 6.94 -1.02
C ARG A 247 -10.87 6.14 -1.12
N MET A 248 -10.08 6.34 -2.16
CA MET A 248 -8.95 5.45 -2.48
C MET A 248 -7.87 5.36 -1.40
N PRO A 249 -7.43 6.46 -0.76
CA PRO A 249 -6.45 6.41 0.34
C PRO A 249 -6.91 5.53 1.51
N PHE A 250 -8.21 5.53 1.83
CA PHE A 250 -8.77 4.73 2.92
C PHE A 250 -8.62 3.23 2.70
N LEU A 251 -8.62 2.79 1.45
CA LEU A 251 -8.57 1.39 1.07
C LEU A 251 -7.14 0.84 1.00
N ASP A 252 -6.12 1.70 0.98
CA ASP A 252 -4.74 1.24 0.82
C ASP A 252 -4.27 0.53 2.12
N PRO A 253 -3.86 -0.75 2.05
CA PRO A 253 -3.29 -1.45 3.20
C PRO A 253 -1.98 -0.83 3.69
N ALA A 254 -1.25 -0.11 2.83
CA ALA A 254 -0.02 0.57 3.20
C ALA A 254 -0.27 1.85 4.02
N LEU A 255 -1.52 2.30 4.18
CA LEU A 255 -1.81 3.46 5.02
C LEU A 255 -1.48 3.14 6.48
N THR A 256 -0.59 3.91 7.09
CA THR A 256 -0.13 3.71 8.48
C THR A 256 -0.50 4.86 9.40
N GLU A 257 -0.57 6.07 8.85
CA GLU A 257 -0.73 7.28 9.64
C GLU A 257 -1.64 8.30 8.93
N ILE A 258 -2.30 9.14 9.73
CA ILE A 258 -3.09 10.25 9.23
C ILE A 258 -2.77 11.54 10.00
N GLY A 259 -3.08 12.67 9.38
CA GLY A 259 -3.21 13.95 10.05
C GLY A 259 -4.52 14.60 9.68
N TYR A 260 -5.11 15.33 10.62
CA TYR A 260 -6.38 16.02 10.40
C TYR A 260 -6.33 17.43 10.95
N ALA A 261 -6.97 18.36 10.26
CA ALA A 261 -7.27 19.67 10.82
C ALA A 261 -8.55 20.26 10.23
N GLN A 262 -9.08 21.25 10.95
CA GLN A 262 -10.22 22.03 10.53
C GLN A 262 -9.99 23.52 10.80
N ALA A 263 -10.34 24.37 9.84
CA ALA A 263 -10.34 25.82 10.00
C ALA A 263 -11.64 26.41 9.40
N GLY A 264 -12.62 26.70 10.25
CA GLY A 264 -13.95 27.09 9.78
C GLY A 264 -14.61 25.94 9.00
N PRO A 265 -15.07 26.16 7.76
CA PRO A 265 -15.67 25.10 6.95
C PRO A 265 -14.64 24.19 6.26
N TYR A 266 -13.34 24.51 6.31
CA TYR A 266 -12.32 23.75 5.58
C TYR A 266 -11.78 22.62 6.44
N HIS A 267 -11.90 21.39 5.94
CA HIS A 267 -11.35 20.19 6.55
C HIS A 267 -10.24 19.63 5.66
N VAL A 268 -9.13 19.25 6.27
CA VAL A 268 -7.97 18.66 5.58
C VAL A 268 -7.64 17.35 6.27
N LEU A 269 -7.64 16.26 5.50
CA LEU A 269 -7.23 14.92 5.92
C LEU A 269 -6.01 14.51 5.09
N LEU A 270 -4.88 14.33 5.77
CA LEU A 270 -3.63 13.88 5.18
C LEU A 270 -3.40 12.42 5.53
N PHE A 271 -2.85 11.69 4.57
CA PHE A 271 -2.57 10.26 4.66
C PHE A 271 -1.07 10.03 4.50
N GLY A 272 -0.49 9.19 5.35
CA GLY A 272 0.89 8.74 5.25
C GLY A 272 0.97 7.23 5.08
N PHE A 273 1.72 6.78 4.07
CA PHE A 273 1.80 5.37 3.70
C PHE A 273 3.19 4.80 3.96
N ALA A 274 3.26 3.53 4.34
CA ALA A 274 4.50 2.77 4.32
C ALA A 274 5.08 2.73 2.89
N GLU A 275 6.40 2.89 2.78
CA GLU A 275 7.09 2.76 1.49
C GLU A 275 7.10 1.32 0.98
N GLU A 276 7.20 0.36 1.90
CA GLU A 276 7.17 -1.05 1.57
C GLU A 276 5.74 -1.54 1.40
N ARG A 277 5.48 -2.21 0.28
CA ARG A 277 4.21 -2.87 0.00
C ARG A 277 4.43 -4.37 -0.02
N SER A 278 3.56 -5.11 0.65
CA SER A 278 3.56 -6.57 0.64
C SER A 278 3.02 -7.14 -0.69
N GLN A 279 2.66 -8.42 -0.70
CA GLN A 279 1.96 -9.07 -1.81
C GLN A 279 0.68 -8.33 -2.21
N SER A 280 0.29 -8.48 -3.48
CA SER A 280 -0.89 -7.81 -4.02
C SER A 280 -2.18 -8.28 -3.35
N THR A 281 -2.94 -7.33 -2.84
CA THR A 281 -4.21 -7.50 -2.13
C THR A 281 -5.31 -6.74 -2.87
N VAL A 282 -6.49 -7.36 -2.96
CA VAL A 282 -7.69 -6.72 -3.49
C VAL A 282 -8.52 -6.23 -2.31
N VAL A 283 -8.83 -4.94 -2.28
CA VAL A 283 -9.70 -4.33 -1.26
C VAL A 283 -10.97 -3.86 -1.95
N ILE A 284 -12.12 -4.19 -1.37
CA ILE A 284 -13.43 -4.01 -1.98
C ILE A 284 -14.33 -3.24 -1.01
N THR A 285 -15.06 -2.25 -1.54
CA THR A 285 -16.05 -1.49 -0.80
C THR A 285 -17.29 -1.24 -1.67
N PRO A 286 -18.51 -1.50 -1.20
CA PRO A 286 -18.82 -2.25 0.02
C PRO A 286 -18.23 -3.67 -0.01
N GLY A 287 -17.70 -4.11 1.13
CA GLY A 287 -17.02 -5.39 1.31
C GLY A 287 -17.99 -6.57 1.43
N GLU A 288 -17.43 -7.78 1.52
CA GLU A 288 -18.21 -9.00 1.74
C GLU A 288 -18.96 -8.94 3.07
N GLY A 289 -20.27 -9.16 3.02
CA GLY A 289 -21.15 -9.20 4.18
C GLY A 289 -21.49 -7.83 4.76
N ASP A 290 -21.01 -6.73 4.16
CA ASP A 290 -21.31 -5.38 4.62
C ASP A 290 -22.82 -5.14 4.70
N ARG A 291 -23.23 -4.41 5.73
CA ARG A 291 -24.62 -4.02 5.98
C ARG A 291 -24.69 -2.52 6.14
N GLY A 292 -25.84 -1.93 5.82
CA GLY A 292 -26.01 -0.50 5.96
C GLY A 292 -25.36 0.30 4.83
N VAL A 293 -25.11 -0.33 3.67
CA VAL A 293 -24.59 0.38 2.50
C VAL A 293 -25.60 1.44 2.05
N PRO A 294 -25.20 2.70 1.82
CA PRO A 294 -26.12 3.70 1.31
C PRO A 294 -26.78 3.26 0.00
N VAL A 295 -28.03 3.66 -0.20
CA VAL A 295 -28.77 3.27 -1.41
C VAL A 295 -28.42 4.11 -2.63
N SER A 296 -27.98 5.35 -2.41
CA SER A 296 -27.79 6.34 -3.46
C SER A 296 -26.59 7.24 -3.19
N TRP A 297 -26.11 7.89 -4.24
CA TRP A 297 -25.08 8.91 -4.16
C TRP A 297 -25.40 10.08 -5.10
N ASN A 298 -25.07 11.30 -4.65
CA ASN A 298 -25.51 12.56 -5.24
C ASN A 298 -24.40 13.37 -5.94
N GLY A 299 -23.21 12.78 -6.15
CA GLY A 299 -22.18 13.42 -6.96
C GLY A 299 -21.31 14.43 -6.24
N ASN A 300 -21.15 14.30 -4.92
CA ASN A 300 -20.28 15.16 -4.12
C ASN A 300 -18.81 14.80 -4.36
N GLU A 301 -18.32 14.97 -5.60
CA GLU A 301 -16.95 14.65 -6.01
C GLU A 301 -16.45 15.63 -7.08
N LEU A 302 -15.19 16.03 -6.97
CA LEU A 302 -14.51 16.80 -8.01
C LEU A 302 -13.13 16.18 -8.34
N PRO A 303 -12.90 15.73 -9.59
CA PRO A 303 -13.81 15.76 -10.74
C PRO A 303 -14.99 14.81 -10.58
N ASP A 304 -16.09 15.08 -11.30
CA ASP A 304 -17.25 14.20 -11.31
C ASP A 304 -16.93 12.87 -12.04
N PRO A 305 -17.11 11.68 -11.42
CA PRO A 305 -16.89 10.40 -12.08
C PRO A 305 -17.89 10.11 -13.22
N LEU A 306 -19.04 10.77 -13.27
CA LEU A 306 -20.00 10.64 -14.37
C LEU A 306 -19.54 11.37 -15.66
N ARG A 307 -18.47 12.16 -15.61
CA ARG A 307 -17.77 12.76 -16.77
C ARG A 307 -17.51 11.75 -17.90
N VAL A 308 -17.18 10.52 -17.57
CA VAL A 308 -16.89 9.44 -18.53
C VAL A 308 -18.13 8.61 -18.91
N HIS A 309 -19.30 8.95 -18.36
CA HIS A 309 -20.59 8.26 -18.56
C HIS A 309 -21.68 9.24 -19.04
N PRO A 310 -21.55 9.81 -20.26
CA PRO A 310 -22.47 10.82 -20.74
C PRO A 310 -23.92 10.31 -20.78
N GLY A 311 -24.86 11.17 -20.41
CA GLY A 311 -26.29 10.85 -20.39
C GLY A 311 -26.81 10.39 -19.02
N THR A 312 -25.93 10.03 -18.09
CA THR A 312 -26.33 9.69 -16.71
C THR A 312 -26.71 10.94 -15.92
N ARG A 313 -27.59 10.80 -14.93
CA ARG A 313 -28.02 11.87 -14.01
C ARG A 313 -28.04 11.36 -12.58
N TYR A 314 -27.76 12.25 -11.64
CA TYR A 314 -27.94 12.02 -10.21
C TYR A 314 -29.44 12.02 -9.83
N PRO A 315 -29.83 11.34 -8.75
CA PRO A 315 -29.02 10.42 -7.94
C PRO A 315 -28.72 9.12 -8.70
N VAL A 316 -27.52 8.58 -8.48
CA VAL A 316 -27.12 7.23 -8.90
C VAL A 316 -27.11 6.31 -7.69
N GLY A 317 -26.92 5.00 -7.90
CA GLY A 317 -26.70 4.08 -6.78
C GLY A 317 -25.36 4.33 -6.11
N TYR A 318 -25.20 3.83 -4.88
CA TYR A 318 -23.97 4.03 -4.14
C TYR A 318 -22.76 3.39 -4.85
N PRO A 319 -21.63 4.13 -4.99
CA PRO A 319 -20.46 3.64 -5.69
C PRO A 319 -19.84 2.40 -5.04
N ILE A 320 -19.55 1.40 -5.87
CA ILE A 320 -18.78 0.21 -5.52
C ILE A 320 -17.37 0.41 -6.09
N LEU A 321 -16.34 0.31 -5.24
CA LEU A 321 -14.95 0.50 -5.61
C LEU A 321 -14.16 -0.75 -5.24
N LEU A 322 -13.33 -1.20 -6.17
CA LEU A 322 -12.33 -2.24 -5.96
C LEU A 322 -10.97 -1.60 -6.21
N GLY A 323 -10.00 -1.86 -5.33
CA GLY A 323 -8.62 -1.44 -5.52
C GLY A 323 -7.68 -2.63 -5.41
N VAL A 324 -6.63 -2.64 -6.24
CA VAL A 324 -5.54 -3.60 -6.18
C VAL A 324 -4.30 -2.88 -5.66
N TYR A 325 -3.76 -3.35 -4.54
CA TYR A 325 -2.65 -2.71 -3.83
C TYR A 325 -1.55 -3.73 -3.59
N GLY A 326 -0.28 -3.36 -3.78
CA GLY A 326 0.84 -4.23 -3.45
C GLY A 326 2.08 -3.90 -4.27
N SER A 327 3.17 -4.59 -3.99
CA SER A 327 4.44 -4.39 -4.69
C SER A 327 4.30 -4.70 -6.18
N GLY A 328 4.81 -3.79 -7.01
CA GLY A 328 4.89 -3.94 -8.47
C GLY A 328 3.56 -3.94 -9.20
N VAL A 329 2.43 -3.60 -8.55
CA VAL A 329 1.14 -3.43 -9.23
C VAL A 329 1.16 -2.10 -9.99
N ASP A 330 1.10 -2.17 -11.33
CA ASP A 330 1.10 -1.00 -12.21
C ASP A 330 -0.32 -0.55 -12.54
N LYS A 331 -1.18 -1.48 -12.97
CA LYS A 331 -2.51 -1.15 -13.48
C LYS A 331 -3.54 -2.24 -13.22
N ALA A 332 -4.80 -1.87 -13.04
CA ALA A 332 -5.94 -2.79 -13.04
C ALA A 332 -6.99 -2.37 -14.08
N VAL A 333 -7.38 -3.32 -14.94
CA VAL A 333 -8.32 -3.07 -16.03
C VAL A 333 -9.55 -3.96 -15.85
N LEU A 334 -10.71 -3.32 -15.75
CA LEU A 334 -11.99 -4.00 -15.66
C LEU A 334 -12.33 -4.70 -16.98
N GLN A 335 -12.82 -5.93 -16.89
CA GLN A 335 -13.16 -6.75 -18.05
C GLN A 335 -14.65 -7.08 -18.05
N ASP A 336 -15.19 -7.51 -16.91
CA ASP A 336 -16.63 -7.64 -16.73
C ASP A 336 -17.07 -7.38 -15.28
N ALA A 337 -18.31 -6.95 -15.12
CA ALA A 337 -18.93 -6.71 -13.81
C ALA A 337 -20.43 -6.90 -13.86
N GLU A 338 -20.96 -7.71 -12.96
CA GLU A 338 -22.39 -7.94 -12.78
C GLU A 338 -22.78 -7.62 -11.34
N LEU A 339 -23.92 -6.95 -11.17
CA LEU A 339 -24.58 -6.77 -9.89
C LEU A 339 -26.01 -7.29 -10.02
N THR A 340 -26.41 -8.21 -9.15
CA THR A 340 -27.76 -8.75 -9.10
C THR A 340 -28.45 -8.42 -7.78
N GLY A 341 -29.73 -8.06 -7.87
CA GLY A 341 -30.61 -7.85 -6.72
C GLY A 341 -31.14 -9.16 -6.12
N PRO A 342 -32.01 -9.08 -5.10
CA PRO A 342 -32.51 -10.23 -4.35
C PRO A 342 -33.24 -11.26 -5.23
N ASP A 343 -33.94 -10.80 -6.26
CA ASP A 343 -34.72 -11.66 -7.17
C ASP A 343 -33.90 -12.14 -8.39
N GLY A 344 -32.58 -11.94 -8.36
CA GLY A 344 -31.68 -12.25 -9.47
C GLY A 344 -31.72 -11.24 -10.62
N THR A 345 -32.50 -10.17 -10.51
CA THR A 345 -32.56 -9.09 -11.50
C THR A 345 -31.22 -8.38 -11.61
N ARG A 346 -30.76 -8.17 -12.85
CA ARG A 346 -29.52 -7.42 -13.13
C ARG A 346 -29.72 -5.93 -12.88
N VAL A 347 -28.78 -5.34 -12.15
CA VAL A 347 -28.70 -3.90 -11.94
C VAL A 347 -27.78 -3.28 -13.00
N PRO A 348 -28.24 -2.30 -13.80
CA PRO A 348 -27.38 -1.62 -14.77
C PRO A 348 -26.23 -0.88 -14.07
N LEU A 349 -25.00 -1.13 -14.52
CA LEU A 349 -23.78 -0.52 -13.96
C LEU A 349 -23.12 0.41 -14.98
N LEU A 350 -22.70 1.57 -14.51
CA LEU A 350 -21.64 2.35 -15.11
C LEU A 350 -20.30 1.74 -14.68
N ARG A 351 -19.37 1.63 -15.60
CA ARG A 351 -18.12 0.88 -15.43
C ARG A 351 -16.93 1.76 -15.75
N SER A 352 -16.12 2.06 -14.75
CA SER A 352 -14.88 2.82 -14.91
C SER A 352 -13.68 2.00 -14.42
N SER A 353 -12.57 2.09 -15.15
CA SER A 353 -11.26 1.62 -14.71
C SER A 353 -10.18 2.43 -15.44
N ALA A 354 -8.92 2.06 -15.27
CA ALA A 354 -7.80 2.74 -15.91
C ALA A 354 -7.77 2.67 -17.45
N SER A 355 -8.75 2.01 -18.08
CA SER A 355 -8.97 2.02 -19.53
C SER A 355 -9.79 3.21 -20.04
N ASN A 356 -10.64 3.81 -19.20
CA ASN A 356 -11.58 4.86 -19.62
C ASN A 356 -11.69 6.03 -18.64
N ASP A 357 -11.05 5.95 -17.47
CA ASP A 357 -11.05 7.01 -16.47
C ASP A 357 -9.61 7.30 -16.03
N ASP A 358 -9.14 8.53 -16.32
CA ASP A 358 -7.78 8.97 -16.01
C ASP A 358 -7.51 9.20 -14.51
N ARG A 359 -8.55 9.08 -13.68
CA ARG A 359 -8.44 9.14 -12.21
C ARG A 359 -8.28 7.77 -11.56
N LEU A 360 -8.39 6.69 -12.34
CA LEU A 360 -8.24 5.32 -11.87
C LEU A 360 -6.96 4.73 -12.46
N THR A 361 -6.16 4.04 -11.63
CA THR A 361 -4.96 3.34 -12.10
C THR A 361 -5.01 1.86 -11.72
N THR A 362 -5.13 1.57 -10.43
CA THR A 362 -5.26 0.21 -9.90
C THR A 362 -6.66 -0.06 -9.33
N GLN A 363 -7.60 0.84 -9.61
CA GLN A 363 -8.97 0.81 -9.12
C GLN A 363 -9.98 0.56 -10.25
N MET A 364 -11.10 -0.07 -9.89
CA MET A 364 -12.28 -0.22 -10.73
C MET A 364 -13.50 0.30 -9.97
N LEU A 365 -14.23 1.19 -10.61
CA LEU A 365 -15.40 1.88 -10.07
C LEU A 365 -16.65 1.42 -10.80
N LEU A 366 -17.60 0.88 -10.05
CA LEU A 366 -18.90 0.42 -10.54
C LEU A 366 -19.98 1.27 -9.86
N ILE A 367 -20.77 1.98 -10.65
CA ILE A 367 -21.85 2.83 -10.14
C ILE A 367 -23.18 2.31 -10.69
N PRO A 368 -24.11 1.84 -9.86
CA PRO A 368 -25.46 1.52 -10.32
C PRO A 368 -26.11 2.76 -10.94
N GLN A 369 -26.73 2.63 -12.11
CA GLN A 369 -27.31 3.78 -12.82
C GLN A 369 -28.46 4.46 -12.06
N HIS A 370 -29.08 3.74 -11.13
CA HIS A 370 -30.18 4.21 -10.31
C HIS A 370 -29.94 3.83 -8.83
N PRO A 371 -30.55 4.57 -7.89
CA PRO A 371 -30.57 4.18 -6.48
C PRO A 371 -30.96 2.72 -6.29
N LEU A 372 -30.26 2.05 -5.37
CA LEU A 372 -30.57 0.69 -4.96
C LEU A 372 -31.82 0.68 -4.05
N GLU A 373 -32.43 -0.48 -3.89
CA GLU A 373 -33.53 -0.66 -2.95
C GLU A 373 -33.00 -0.73 -1.52
N ALA A 374 -33.74 -0.15 -0.58
CA ALA A 374 -33.37 -0.12 0.84
C ALA A 374 -33.56 -1.49 1.52
N GLY A 375 -32.62 -1.86 2.39
CA GLY A 375 -32.68 -3.10 3.17
C GLY A 375 -32.54 -4.39 2.35
N GLN A 376 -32.07 -4.32 1.11
CA GLN A 376 -31.94 -5.46 0.21
C GLN A 376 -30.51 -5.97 0.12
N ARG A 377 -30.37 -7.26 -0.23
CA ARG A 377 -29.08 -7.89 -0.49
C ARG A 377 -28.76 -7.89 -1.99
N TYR A 378 -27.54 -7.55 -2.33
CA TYR A 378 -27.00 -7.59 -3.68
C TYR A 378 -25.81 -8.53 -3.77
N LYS A 379 -25.62 -9.15 -4.94
CA LYS A 379 -24.46 -9.97 -5.27
C LYS A 379 -23.69 -9.32 -6.40
N ALA A 380 -22.40 -9.10 -6.21
CA ALA A 380 -21.48 -8.60 -7.22
C ALA A 380 -20.57 -9.73 -7.72
N ASN A 381 -20.30 -9.77 -9.02
CA ASN A 381 -19.24 -10.57 -9.63
C ASN A 381 -18.42 -9.69 -10.56
N VAL A 382 -17.10 -9.66 -10.38
CA VAL A 382 -16.20 -8.76 -11.13
C VAL A 382 -15.00 -9.55 -11.63
N ARG A 383 -14.70 -9.38 -12.92
CA ARG A 383 -13.50 -9.93 -13.58
C ARG A 383 -12.62 -8.80 -14.07
N PHE A 384 -11.34 -8.89 -13.80
CA PHE A 384 -10.38 -7.86 -14.16
C PHE A 384 -8.99 -8.46 -14.38
N GLN A 385 -8.15 -7.69 -15.05
CA GLN A 385 -6.75 -8.01 -15.29
C GLN A 385 -5.87 -7.04 -14.50
N VAL A 386 -4.92 -7.58 -13.73
CA VAL A 386 -3.87 -6.83 -13.06
C VAL A 386 -2.62 -6.89 -13.93
N GLN A 387 -1.99 -5.74 -14.15
CA GLN A 387 -0.73 -5.60 -14.86
C GLN A 387 0.33 -5.16 -13.85
N TYR A 388 1.50 -5.77 -13.93
CA TYR A 388 2.63 -5.53 -13.04
C TYR A 388 3.77 -4.82 -13.77
N GLU A 389 4.61 -4.10 -13.04
CA GLU A 389 5.75 -3.33 -13.56
C GLU A 389 6.78 -4.19 -14.31
N ASP A 390 6.87 -5.48 -13.97
CA ASP A 390 7.72 -6.48 -14.64
C ASP A 390 7.15 -6.96 -16.00
N GLY A 391 6.01 -6.42 -16.43
CA GLY A 391 5.30 -6.79 -17.66
C GLY A 391 4.37 -8.00 -17.51
N ARG A 392 4.31 -8.63 -16.34
CA ARG A 392 3.38 -9.73 -16.06
C ARG A 392 1.94 -9.22 -16.01
N SER A 393 1.00 -10.09 -16.37
CA SER A 393 -0.42 -9.84 -16.19
C SER A 393 -1.12 -11.04 -15.56
N GLU A 394 -2.12 -10.77 -14.72
CA GLU A 394 -2.86 -11.79 -13.98
C GLU A 394 -4.36 -11.52 -14.06
N TRP A 395 -5.13 -12.57 -14.31
CA TRP A 395 -6.60 -12.50 -14.26
C TRP A 395 -7.09 -12.75 -12.85
N LYS A 396 -7.99 -11.89 -12.37
CA LYS A 396 -8.64 -12.04 -11.07
C LYS A 396 -10.16 -11.98 -11.23
N GLU A 397 -10.84 -12.74 -10.39
CA GLU A 397 -12.29 -12.76 -10.27
C GLU A 397 -12.67 -12.60 -8.80
N GLN A 398 -13.66 -11.75 -8.54
CA GLN A 398 -14.18 -11.47 -7.20
C GLN A 398 -15.69 -11.61 -7.22
N ALA A 399 -16.22 -12.36 -6.26
CA ALA A 399 -17.66 -12.54 -6.07
C ALA A 399 -18.00 -12.36 -4.60
N TRP A 400 -18.91 -11.44 -4.29
CA TRP A 400 -19.25 -11.09 -2.92
C TRP A 400 -20.69 -10.58 -2.82
N THR A 401 -21.19 -10.45 -1.60
CA THR A 401 -22.52 -9.91 -1.29
C THR A 401 -22.45 -8.78 -0.28
N PHE A 402 -23.37 -7.83 -0.39
CA PHE A 402 -23.57 -6.76 0.59
C PHE A 402 -25.05 -6.42 0.72
N ALA A 403 -25.43 -5.70 1.78
CA ALA A 403 -26.79 -5.27 2.05
C ALA A 403 -26.90 -3.76 2.25
N THR A 404 -27.90 -3.16 1.60
CA THR A 404 -28.18 -1.73 1.72
C THR A 404 -28.81 -1.38 3.07
N GLU A 405 -28.69 -0.12 3.47
CA GLU A 405 -29.35 0.39 4.66
C GLU A 405 -30.87 0.36 4.53
N ALA A 406 -31.56 0.02 5.62
CA ALA A 406 -33.01 0.04 5.67
C ALA A 406 -33.58 1.47 5.74
N LYS A 407 -32.78 2.42 6.21
CA LYS A 407 -33.13 3.85 6.31
C LYS A 407 -31.90 4.69 5.95
N PRO A 408 -32.06 5.80 5.22
CA PRO A 408 -30.97 6.70 4.90
C PRO A 408 -30.13 7.10 6.12
N GLY A 409 -28.82 6.92 6.05
CA GLY A 409 -27.84 7.28 7.09
C GLY A 409 -27.76 6.31 8.27
N ALA A 410 -28.58 5.25 8.31
CA ALA A 410 -28.54 4.27 9.41
C ALA A 410 -27.24 3.47 9.42
N GLY A 411 -26.65 3.20 8.26
CA GLY A 411 -25.36 2.50 8.17
C GLY A 411 -24.23 3.27 8.84
N ARG A 412 -24.10 4.57 8.54
CA ARG A 412 -23.08 5.45 9.10
C ARG A 412 -23.22 5.63 10.61
N LEU A 413 -24.46 5.82 11.07
CA LEU A 413 -24.76 5.88 12.50
C LEU A 413 -24.34 4.60 13.23
N ALA A 414 -24.60 3.42 12.63
CA ALA A 414 -24.19 2.14 13.19
C ALA A 414 -22.66 1.96 13.18
N LEU A 415 -21.99 2.35 12.10
CA LEU A 415 -20.53 2.27 11.94
C LEU A 415 -19.80 3.01 13.07
N HIS A 416 -20.25 4.23 13.40
CA HIS A 416 -19.58 5.07 14.41
C HIS A 416 -20.16 4.95 15.82
N GLY A 417 -21.38 4.43 15.97
CA GLY A 417 -22.12 4.36 17.23
C GLY A 417 -21.63 3.31 18.23
N GLY A 418 -20.59 2.54 17.92
CA GLY A 418 -20.01 1.55 18.84
C GLY A 418 -20.91 0.32 19.09
N ALA A 419 -22.03 0.20 18.39
CA ALA A 419 -22.72 -1.07 18.26
C ALA A 419 -21.72 -2.02 17.60
N SER A 420 -21.47 -3.16 18.24
CA SER A 420 -20.76 -4.26 17.61
C SER A 420 -21.56 -4.67 16.37
N VAL A 421 -21.28 -4.06 15.22
CA VAL A 421 -21.18 -4.84 14.00
C VAL A 421 -20.18 -5.91 14.41
N PRO A 422 -20.56 -7.19 14.52
CA PRO A 422 -19.56 -8.22 14.68
C PRO A 422 -18.56 -7.91 13.59
N ALA A 423 -17.31 -7.60 13.96
CA ALA A 423 -16.24 -7.75 12.99
C ALA A 423 -16.53 -9.13 12.41
N ALA A 424 -16.77 -9.22 11.11
CA ALA A 424 -16.58 -10.49 10.45
C ALA A 424 -15.23 -10.95 11.02
N PRO A 425 -15.17 -12.09 11.74
CA PRO A 425 -13.90 -12.55 12.29
C PRO A 425 -12.95 -12.44 11.13
N ILE A 426 -11.83 -11.72 11.29
CA ILE A 426 -10.89 -11.44 10.21
C ILE A 426 -10.83 -12.72 9.40
N ALA A 427 -11.47 -12.73 8.22
CA ALA A 427 -11.17 -13.74 7.27
C ALA A 427 -9.79 -13.27 6.87
N GLN A 428 -8.78 -13.80 7.57
CA GLN A 428 -7.45 -13.93 7.02
C GLN A 428 -7.71 -14.28 5.55
N PRO A 429 -7.20 -13.50 4.59
CA PRO A 429 -7.53 -13.70 3.19
C PRO A 429 -7.43 -15.21 2.96
N ARG A 430 -8.57 -15.86 2.64
CA ARG A 430 -8.63 -17.32 2.60
C ARG A 430 -7.70 -17.73 1.48
N HIS A 431 -6.48 -18.08 1.84
CA HIS A 431 -5.44 -18.35 0.87
C HIS A 431 -5.73 -19.73 0.30
N VAL A 432 -5.79 -19.84 -1.01
CA VAL A 432 -6.13 -21.09 -1.70
C VAL A 432 -4.88 -21.59 -2.41
N PHE A 433 -4.24 -22.59 -1.82
CA PHE A 433 -3.15 -23.33 -2.43
C PHE A 433 -3.69 -24.60 -3.10
N THR A 434 -3.55 -24.69 -4.42
CA THR A 434 -4.11 -25.80 -5.22
C THR A 434 -3.02 -26.48 -6.05
N PHE A 435 -2.98 -27.80 -6.05
CA PHE A 435 -2.09 -28.57 -6.93
C PHE A 435 -2.71 -29.91 -7.34
N GLY A 436 -2.38 -30.38 -8.54
CA GLY A 436 -2.75 -31.72 -8.99
C GLY A 436 -1.72 -32.76 -8.55
N LEU A 437 -2.17 -33.97 -8.20
CA LEU A 437 -1.28 -35.06 -7.76
C LEU A 437 -0.32 -35.57 -8.84
N ASP A 438 -0.51 -35.14 -10.09
CA ASP A 438 0.39 -35.42 -11.21
C ASP A 438 0.95 -34.16 -11.88
N ALA A 439 0.74 -33.00 -11.27
CA ALA A 439 1.13 -31.72 -11.85
C ALA A 439 2.62 -31.41 -11.62
N SER A 440 3.19 -30.62 -12.53
CA SER A 440 4.52 -30.01 -12.39
C SER A 440 4.47 -28.59 -11.79
N SER A 441 3.29 -28.12 -11.40
CA SER A 441 3.04 -26.77 -10.89
C SER A 441 1.87 -26.75 -9.91
N TYR A 442 1.86 -25.75 -9.01
CA TYR A 442 0.74 -25.42 -8.13
C TYR A 442 0.20 -24.01 -8.47
N THR A 443 -0.95 -23.66 -7.89
CA THR A 443 -1.44 -22.28 -7.81
C THR A 443 -1.58 -21.85 -6.34
N LEU A 444 -1.14 -20.64 -6.01
CA LEU A 444 -1.42 -19.97 -4.74
C LEU A 444 -2.22 -18.71 -5.05
N ASP A 445 -3.47 -18.65 -4.58
CA ASP A 445 -4.41 -17.56 -4.88
C ASP A 445 -4.58 -17.27 -6.36
N GLY A 446 -4.50 -18.32 -7.18
CA GLY A 446 -4.58 -18.25 -8.64
C GLY A 446 -3.23 -18.02 -9.34
N VAL A 447 -2.16 -17.67 -8.62
CA VAL A 447 -0.83 -17.48 -9.20
C VAL A 447 -0.10 -18.82 -9.34
N ARG A 448 0.29 -19.16 -10.58
CA ARG A 448 0.95 -20.45 -10.89
C ARG A 448 2.46 -20.42 -10.65
N ALA A 449 3.00 -21.45 -9.99
CA ALA A 449 4.43 -21.63 -9.77
C ALA A 449 4.85 -23.10 -9.95
N PRO A 450 6.11 -23.39 -10.34
CA PRO A 450 6.59 -24.77 -10.51
C PRO A 450 6.71 -25.48 -9.16
N LEU A 451 6.42 -26.79 -9.16
CA LEU A 451 6.64 -27.66 -8.00
C LEU A 451 8.08 -28.17 -7.99
N LEU A 452 8.70 -28.26 -6.81
CA LEU A 452 10.07 -28.75 -6.67
C LEU A 452 10.17 -30.26 -6.91
N VAL A 453 9.12 -31.00 -6.56
CA VAL A 453 8.96 -32.42 -6.84
C VAL A 453 7.52 -32.68 -7.26
N LYS A 454 7.34 -33.58 -8.23
CA LYS A 454 6.01 -34.05 -8.62
C LYS A 454 5.32 -34.66 -7.37
N PRO A 455 4.12 -34.20 -6.98
CA PRO A 455 3.37 -34.80 -5.89
C PRO A 455 3.07 -36.27 -6.19
N PHE A 456 2.78 -37.07 -5.17
CA PHE A 456 2.36 -38.45 -5.37
C PHE A 456 1.47 -38.93 -4.22
N ILE A 457 0.71 -40.00 -4.48
CA ILE A 457 0.03 -40.76 -3.44
C ILE A 457 0.86 -42.00 -3.11
N ARG A 458 1.02 -42.28 -1.81
CA ARG A 458 1.52 -43.56 -1.31
C ARG A 458 0.60 -44.00 -0.17
N ASP A 459 0.07 -45.22 -0.29
CA ASP A 459 -0.83 -45.83 0.71
C ASP A 459 -2.04 -44.95 1.06
N GLY A 460 -2.62 -44.28 0.06
CA GLY A 460 -3.77 -43.38 0.24
C GLY A 460 -3.42 -42.00 0.80
N ILE A 461 -2.14 -41.68 0.97
CA ILE A 461 -1.65 -40.41 1.52
C ILE A 461 -0.95 -39.60 0.44
N SER A 462 -1.38 -38.35 0.28
CA SER A 462 -0.75 -37.39 -0.64
C SER A 462 0.51 -36.79 -0.01
N TYR A 463 1.61 -36.85 -0.75
CA TYR A 463 2.91 -36.28 -0.38
C TYR A 463 3.29 -35.14 -1.31
N LEU A 464 3.87 -34.09 -0.73
CA LEU A 464 4.43 -32.96 -1.47
C LEU A 464 5.69 -32.45 -0.76
N ALA A 465 6.57 -31.78 -1.51
CA ALA A 465 7.83 -31.27 -0.98
C ALA A 465 7.61 -30.26 0.15
N VAL A 466 8.41 -30.41 1.21
CA VAL A 466 8.43 -29.58 2.42
C VAL A 466 8.36 -28.09 2.10
N ARG A 467 9.17 -27.66 1.12
CA ARG A 467 9.31 -26.25 0.78
C ARG A 467 8.09 -25.67 0.07
N ASP A 468 7.43 -26.47 -0.76
CA ASP A 468 6.28 -26.02 -1.54
C ASP A 468 5.06 -25.74 -0.64
N ILE A 469 4.78 -26.60 0.35
CA ILE A 469 3.65 -26.38 1.28
C ILE A 469 4.00 -25.30 2.29
N GLY A 470 5.17 -25.38 2.96
CA GLY A 470 5.46 -24.47 4.06
C GLY A 470 5.56 -23.01 3.62
N GLN A 471 6.22 -22.72 2.48
CA GLN A 471 6.32 -21.36 1.96
C GLN A 471 4.96 -20.87 1.50
N ALA A 472 4.20 -21.72 0.81
CA ALA A 472 2.88 -21.38 0.35
C ALA A 472 1.87 -21.17 1.47
N LEU A 473 2.14 -21.62 2.70
CA LEU A 473 1.31 -21.42 3.89
C LEU A 473 1.86 -20.35 4.85
N GLY A 474 2.86 -19.57 4.41
CA GLY A 474 3.45 -18.46 5.17
C GLY A 474 4.44 -18.88 6.26
N ALA A 475 4.90 -20.13 6.28
CA ALA A 475 5.90 -20.59 7.23
C ALA A 475 7.34 -20.33 6.72
N SER A 476 8.21 -19.91 7.63
CA SER A 476 9.66 -19.95 7.41
C SER A 476 10.14 -21.40 7.52
N ILE A 477 11.05 -21.82 6.63
CA ILE A 477 11.50 -23.21 6.55
C ILE A 477 13.01 -23.26 6.67
N ASP A 478 13.49 -24.09 7.58
CA ASP A 478 14.90 -24.41 7.75
C ASP A 478 15.11 -25.93 7.81
N TRP A 479 16.37 -26.36 7.76
CA TRP A 479 16.76 -27.76 7.83
C TRP A 479 17.79 -27.98 8.95
N ASP A 480 17.43 -28.83 9.92
CA ASP A 480 18.34 -29.26 10.97
C ASP A 480 19.08 -30.53 10.52
N ASN A 481 20.34 -30.35 10.09
CA ASN A 481 21.21 -31.43 9.65
C ASN A 481 21.48 -32.48 10.75
N ALA A 482 21.67 -32.05 11.99
CA ALA A 482 22.00 -32.96 13.10
C ALA A 482 20.80 -33.86 13.44
N LYS A 483 19.60 -33.30 13.36
CA LYS A 483 18.34 -34.01 13.62
C LYS A 483 17.76 -34.71 12.40
N ARG A 484 18.25 -34.41 11.19
CA ARG A 484 17.63 -34.80 9.91
C ARG A 484 16.15 -34.43 9.87
N ALA A 485 15.86 -33.17 10.19
CA ALA A 485 14.49 -32.67 10.32
C ALA A 485 14.25 -31.38 9.55
N ALA A 486 13.10 -31.30 8.88
CA ALA A 486 12.56 -30.06 8.35
C ALA A 486 11.95 -29.24 9.49
N VAL A 487 12.34 -27.99 9.62
CA VAL A 487 11.91 -27.06 10.67
C VAL A 487 10.97 -26.03 10.06
N TYR A 488 9.76 -25.90 10.59
CA TYR A 488 8.79 -24.87 10.20
C TYR A 488 8.58 -23.89 11.35
N LEU A 489 8.56 -22.60 11.03
CA LEU A 489 8.25 -21.51 11.96
C LEU A 489 7.13 -20.65 11.37
N LYS A 490 6.00 -20.59 12.07
CA LYS A 490 4.86 -19.75 11.72
C LYS A 490 4.17 -19.29 13.00
N ASP A 491 3.90 -17.99 13.13
CA ASP A 491 3.15 -17.40 14.26
C ASP A 491 3.64 -17.85 15.65
N GLY A 492 4.96 -18.02 15.83
CA GLY A 492 5.58 -18.49 17.08
C GLY A 492 5.52 -20.00 17.31
N GLN A 493 4.87 -20.77 16.44
CA GLN A 493 4.84 -22.23 16.46
C GLN A 493 6.05 -22.82 15.70
N LYS A 494 6.73 -23.77 16.33
CA LYS A 494 7.86 -24.51 15.75
C LYS A 494 7.48 -25.98 15.53
N ILE A 495 7.57 -26.45 14.29
CA ILE A 495 7.27 -27.85 13.93
C ILE A 495 8.53 -28.51 13.37
N LEU A 496 8.88 -29.71 13.84
CA LEU A 496 9.98 -30.51 13.28
C LEU A 496 9.43 -31.80 12.68
N PHE A 497 9.63 -31.97 11.38
CA PHE A 497 9.38 -33.23 10.68
C PHE A 497 10.68 -33.98 10.42
N TYR A 498 10.87 -35.07 11.15
CA TYR A 498 12.01 -35.96 11.01
C TYR A 498 11.84 -36.85 9.78
N VAL A 499 12.90 -36.97 8.97
CA VAL A 499 12.93 -37.92 7.85
C VAL A 499 12.97 -39.35 8.40
N ASP A 500 12.05 -40.19 7.91
CA ASP A 500 11.93 -41.63 8.21
C ASP A 500 11.77 -41.98 9.69
N ARG A 501 11.26 -41.06 10.53
CA ARG A 501 10.89 -41.35 11.92
C ARG A 501 9.38 -41.31 12.12
N PRO A 502 8.79 -42.23 12.90
CA PRO A 502 7.35 -42.33 13.11
C PRO A 502 6.82 -41.28 14.10
N TYR A 503 7.45 -40.11 14.19
CA TYR A 503 7.02 -39.01 15.03
C TYR A 503 7.51 -37.66 14.50
N TYR A 504 6.83 -36.59 14.89
CA TYR A 504 7.19 -35.18 14.65
C TYR A 504 7.13 -34.42 15.97
N GLU A 505 7.71 -33.23 16.03
CA GLU A 505 7.60 -32.35 17.21
C GLU A 505 6.81 -31.09 16.89
N VAL A 506 6.00 -30.64 17.85
CA VAL A 506 5.39 -29.31 17.86
C VAL A 506 5.78 -28.63 19.17
N ASN A 507 6.46 -27.48 19.08
CA ASN A 507 6.97 -26.72 20.21
C ASN A 507 7.79 -27.57 21.21
N GLY A 508 8.54 -28.55 20.69
CA GLY A 508 9.40 -29.46 21.47
C GLY A 508 8.69 -30.69 22.06
N GLN A 509 7.37 -30.84 21.86
CA GLN A 509 6.63 -32.03 22.27
C GLN A 509 6.47 -33.00 21.11
N ALA A 510 6.75 -34.29 21.33
CA ALA A 510 6.69 -35.33 20.30
C ALA A 510 5.27 -35.90 20.10
N TYR A 511 4.91 -36.15 18.85
CA TYR A 511 3.65 -36.74 18.40
C TYR A 511 3.92 -37.85 17.38
N TYR A 512 3.32 -39.03 17.57
CA TYR A 512 3.51 -40.16 16.66
C TYR A 512 2.68 -40.02 15.38
N THR A 513 3.21 -40.54 14.28
CA THR A 513 2.55 -40.58 12.97
C THR A 513 2.90 -41.86 12.23
N ASP A 514 1.89 -42.51 11.66
CA ASP A 514 2.07 -43.69 10.80
C ASP A 514 2.46 -43.29 9.36
N THR A 515 2.47 -41.98 9.07
CA THR A 515 2.81 -41.40 7.78
C THR A 515 4.00 -40.44 7.97
N PRO A 516 5.24 -40.94 8.10
CA PRO A 516 6.40 -40.12 8.37
C PRO A 516 6.79 -39.25 7.17
N ALA A 517 7.60 -38.21 7.40
CA ALA A 517 8.25 -37.49 6.30
C ALA A 517 9.24 -38.41 5.59
N GLN A 518 9.33 -38.31 4.27
CA GLN A 518 10.11 -39.22 3.43
C GLN A 518 11.02 -38.45 2.48
N LEU A 519 11.98 -39.15 1.87
CA LEU A 519 12.75 -38.60 0.76
C LEU A 519 12.12 -39.02 -0.57
N ALA A 520 11.94 -38.04 -1.48
CA ALA A 520 11.57 -38.26 -2.86
C ALA A 520 12.74 -37.92 -3.79
N PHE A 521 12.98 -38.78 -4.78
CA PHE A 521 14.07 -38.66 -5.74
C PHE A 521 13.52 -38.21 -7.11
N ARG A 522 14.29 -37.36 -7.80
CA ARG A 522 14.15 -37.11 -9.24
C ARG A 522 15.35 -37.78 -9.91
N GLU A 523 15.18 -38.28 -11.13
CA GLU A 523 16.21 -39.07 -11.84
C GLU A 523 17.60 -38.38 -11.98
N THR A 524 17.71 -37.08 -11.71
CA THR A 524 18.96 -36.30 -11.86
C THR A 524 19.32 -35.36 -10.71
N ASP A 525 18.62 -35.36 -9.56
CA ASP A 525 18.82 -34.34 -8.49
C ASP A 525 18.97 -34.94 -7.07
N ASN A 526 19.52 -34.12 -6.15
CA ASN A 526 19.54 -34.40 -4.70
C ASN A 526 18.12 -34.68 -4.17
N PRO A 527 17.94 -35.67 -3.28
CA PRO A 527 16.62 -36.02 -2.75
C PRO A 527 15.98 -34.85 -2.00
N ARG A 528 14.66 -34.72 -2.13
CA ARG A 528 13.86 -33.71 -1.41
C ARG A 528 13.04 -34.37 -0.33
N THR A 529 12.96 -33.73 0.82
CA THR A 529 12.03 -34.15 1.87
C THR A 529 10.61 -33.82 1.44
N VAL A 530 9.74 -34.82 1.49
CA VAL A 530 8.30 -34.73 1.26
C VAL A 530 7.54 -35.09 2.52
N VAL A 531 6.38 -34.48 2.72
CA VAL A 531 5.57 -34.63 3.93
C VAL A 531 4.10 -34.92 3.57
N PRO A 532 3.34 -35.59 4.46
CA PRO A 532 1.91 -35.76 4.27
C PRO A 532 1.21 -34.40 4.24
N VAL A 533 0.55 -34.09 3.13
CA VAL A 533 -0.01 -32.76 2.86
C VAL A 533 -1.01 -32.35 3.93
N ARG A 534 -1.96 -33.23 4.25
CA ARG A 534 -3.02 -32.95 5.22
C ARG A 534 -2.48 -32.70 6.63
N LEU A 535 -1.45 -33.47 7.03
CA LEU A 535 -0.85 -33.33 8.36
C LEU A 535 -0.17 -31.97 8.51
N LEU A 536 0.69 -31.60 7.54
CA LEU A 536 1.37 -30.31 7.59
C LEU A 536 0.40 -29.13 7.46
N ALA A 537 -0.56 -29.22 6.54
CA ALA A 537 -1.56 -28.17 6.33
C ALA A 537 -2.33 -27.88 7.62
N ASN A 538 -2.86 -28.91 8.28
CA ASN A 538 -3.60 -28.76 9.54
C ASN A 538 -2.74 -28.14 10.65
N LEU A 539 -1.47 -28.57 10.77
CA LEU A 539 -0.56 -28.02 11.78
C LEU A 539 -0.20 -26.55 11.53
N LEU A 540 -0.24 -26.10 10.28
CA LEU A 540 0.02 -24.71 9.87
C LEU A 540 -1.28 -23.88 9.73
N GLY A 541 -2.43 -24.42 10.17
CA GLY A 541 -3.71 -23.71 10.22
C GLY A 541 -4.58 -23.84 8.96
N GLY A 542 -4.21 -24.67 8.00
CA GLY A 542 -4.98 -24.91 6.77
C GLY A 542 -5.93 -26.10 6.82
N THR A 543 -6.96 -26.06 5.99
CA THR A 543 -7.94 -27.13 5.75
C THR A 543 -7.73 -27.72 4.35
N VAL A 544 -7.78 -29.05 4.21
CA VAL A 544 -7.50 -29.74 2.94
C VAL A 544 -8.73 -30.41 2.35
N ASP A 545 -9.11 -29.99 1.15
CA ASP A 545 -10.10 -30.63 0.29
C ASP A 545 -9.41 -31.42 -0.83
N TYR A 546 -9.99 -32.56 -1.20
CA TYR A 546 -9.53 -33.39 -2.31
C TYR A 546 -10.66 -33.61 -3.30
N ASP A 547 -10.42 -33.24 -4.56
CA ASP A 547 -11.33 -33.49 -5.67
C ASP A 547 -10.83 -34.70 -6.47
N ASP A 548 -11.52 -35.83 -6.30
CA ASP A 548 -11.15 -37.12 -6.88
C ASP A 548 -11.24 -37.14 -8.43
N PRO A 549 -12.33 -36.66 -9.07
CA PRO A 549 -12.42 -36.51 -10.52
C PRO A 549 -11.24 -35.78 -11.18
N THR A 550 -10.73 -34.72 -10.54
CA THR A 550 -9.63 -33.91 -11.10
C THR A 550 -8.27 -34.24 -10.48
N ARG A 551 -8.23 -35.15 -9.49
CA ARG A 551 -7.06 -35.48 -8.66
C ARG A 551 -6.37 -34.25 -8.10
N THR A 552 -7.16 -33.27 -7.67
CA THR A 552 -6.71 -31.95 -7.19
C THR A 552 -6.78 -31.87 -5.69
N VAL A 553 -5.71 -31.39 -5.06
CA VAL A 553 -5.68 -31.02 -3.64
C VAL A 553 -5.83 -29.51 -3.54
N ARG A 554 -6.77 -29.05 -2.70
CA ARG A 554 -7.00 -27.65 -2.38
C ARG A 554 -6.81 -27.43 -0.88
N ILE A 555 -5.91 -26.53 -0.51
CA ILE A 555 -5.67 -26.12 0.87
C ILE A 555 -6.21 -24.70 1.05
N THR A 556 -7.09 -24.50 2.02
CA THR A 556 -7.63 -23.19 2.41
C THR A 556 -7.13 -22.84 3.81
N TYR A 557 -6.45 -21.71 3.99
CA TYR A 557 -5.86 -21.33 5.27
C TYR A 557 -5.91 -19.83 5.55
#